data_AF-A0AA40KWF7-F1
#
_entry.id   AF-A0AA40KWF7-F1
#
_cell.length_a   1.000
_cell.length_b   1.000
_cell.length_c   1.000
_cell.angle_alpha   90.00
_cell.angle_beta   90.00
_cell.angle_gamma   90.00
#
_symmetry.space_group_name_H-M   'P 1'
#
loop_
_entity.id
_entity.type
_entity.pdbx_description
1 polymer ?
#
loop_
_entity_poly.entity_id
_entity_poly.type
_entity_poly.pdbx_seq_one_letter_code
_entity_poly.pdbx_strand_id
1 'polypeptide(L)'
;MKFSSCYQTSIPVRDVSMYLLQNEKDSYGNEVSRLARPLPVEYLLVDIPASTPLTPQFTFYVSDNITPFLIENRLIDGQIQEFSSLCSYMQQFTKEQFLEAVSDFHLLIFIATMDMFPMKDHMLPLLEAIRTKDREKAVEWSCSEQWATVEQLISETTASTSQPTFDTTSSRISSSALAEGSGIAVGTDPIVNSPPDQRLWTCSHCTFLNAADFAMCEMCGLPRNT
;
A
#
# COMPACT_ATOMS: atom_id res chain seq x y z
N MET A 1 13.21 11.28 -37.43
CA MET A 1 13.78 9.93 -37.61
C MET A 1 13.19 9.33 -38.88
N LYS A 2 14.02 8.92 -39.85
CA LYS A 2 13.56 8.18 -41.04
C LYS A 2 13.98 6.72 -40.85
N PHE A 3 13.00 5.82 -40.76
CA PHE A 3 13.21 4.38 -40.71
C PHE A 3 13.21 3.86 -42.15
N SER A 4 14.26 3.14 -42.56
CA SER A 4 14.30 2.44 -43.84
C SER A 4 14.57 0.96 -43.58
N SER A 5 13.64 0.11 -44.01
CA SER A 5 13.70 -1.35 -43.89
C SER A 5 14.30 -1.93 -45.17
N CYS A 6 15.31 -2.79 -45.04
CA CYS A 6 15.80 -3.62 -46.13
C CYS A 6 15.55 -5.09 -45.77
N TYR A 7 14.67 -5.75 -46.51
CA TYR A 7 14.30 -7.16 -46.29
C TYR A 7 15.27 -8.07 -47.06
N GLN A 8 15.95 -8.96 -46.35
CA GLN A 8 16.63 -10.12 -46.96
C GLN A 8 15.86 -11.38 -46.54
N THR A 9 15.17 -12.02 -47.48
CA THR A 9 14.38 -13.24 -47.26
C THR A 9 15.25 -14.49 -47.26
N SER A 10 15.35 -15.19 -46.12
CA SER A 10 15.40 -16.66 -46.08
C SER A 10 15.28 -17.23 -44.64
N ILE A 11 14.40 -18.23 -44.48
CA ILE A 11 14.21 -19.20 -43.37
C ILE A 11 13.28 -18.74 -42.21
N PRO A 12 12.28 -19.55 -41.76
CA PRO A 12 11.38 -19.18 -40.67
C PRO A 12 12.08 -19.44 -39.33
N VAL A 13 12.99 -18.53 -38.97
CA VAL A 13 13.49 -18.42 -37.61
C VAL A 13 12.49 -17.53 -36.87
N ARG A 14 12.02 -17.94 -35.69
CA ARG A 14 11.08 -17.16 -34.85
C ARG A 14 11.60 -15.77 -34.47
N ASP A 15 12.87 -15.48 -34.76
CA ASP A 15 13.48 -14.16 -34.68
C ASP A 15 13.89 -13.68 -36.07
N VAL A 16 13.10 -12.76 -36.63
CA VAL A 16 13.57 -11.90 -37.71
C VAL A 16 14.63 -10.98 -37.10
N SER A 17 15.91 -11.26 -37.37
CA SER A 17 17.00 -10.36 -36.99
C SER A 17 16.95 -9.09 -37.84
N MET A 18 16.18 -8.11 -37.38
CA MET A 18 16.19 -6.77 -37.95
C MET A 18 17.55 -6.12 -37.66
N TYR A 19 18.20 -5.60 -38.70
CA TYR A 19 19.40 -4.80 -38.55
C TYR A 19 19.01 -3.39 -38.12
N LEU A 20 19.32 -3.03 -36.89
CA LEU A 20 19.22 -1.65 -36.41
C LEU A 20 20.45 -0.88 -36.90
N LEU A 21 20.22 0.20 -37.64
CA LEU A 21 21.27 1.12 -38.08
C LEU A 21 21.15 2.43 -37.31
N GLN A 22 22.27 2.90 -36.78
CA GLN A 22 22.41 4.18 -36.08
C GLN A 22 23.23 5.13 -36.94
N ASN A 23 22.76 6.36 -37.09
CA ASN A 23 23.52 7.42 -37.78
C ASN A 23 24.42 8.13 -36.78
N GLU A 24 25.72 8.18 -37.08
CA GLU A 24 26.72 8.91 -36.32
C GLU A 24 27.39 9.96 -37.22
N LYS A 25 27.87 11.06 -36.63
CA LYS A 25 28.71 12.02 -37.35
C LYS A 25 30.17 11.64 -37.21
N ASP A 26 30.87 11.49 -38.32
CA ASP A 26 32.32 11.29 -38.32
C ASP A 26 33.08 12.59 -37.96
N SER A 27 34.40 12.51 -37.82
CA SER A 27 35.26 13.66 -37.51
C SER A 27 35.25 14.76 -38.58
N TYR A 28 34.69 14.50 -39.75
CA TYR A 28 34.55 15.43 -40.87
C TYR A 28 33.12 15.98 -41.00
N GLY A 29 32.20 15.59 -40.11
CA GLY A 29 30.82 16.05 -40.07
C GLY A 29 29.86 15.31 -41.00
N ASN A 30 30.28 14.23 -41.66
CA ASN A 30 29.42 13.41 -42.51
C ASN A 30 28.55 12.46 -41.66
N GLU A 31 27.31 12.22 -42.07
CA GLU A 31 26.43 11.23 -41.44
C GLU A 31 26.74 9.82 -42.00
N VAL A 32 27.15 8.91 -41.12
CA VAL A 32 27.46 7.52 -41.45
C VAL A 32 26.55 6.57 -40.67
N SER A 33 25.85 5.68 -41.37
CA SER A 33 25.04 4.63 -40.74
C SER A 33 25.91 3.45 -40.32
N ARG A 34 25.85 3.07 -39.04
CA ARG A 34 26.57 1.91 -38.47
C ARG A 34 25.60 0.92 -37.84
N LEU A 35 26.01 -0.33 -37.74
CA LEU A 35 25.23 -1.37 -37.08
C LEU A 35 25.14 -1.09 -35.58
N ALA A 36 23.93 -0.92 -35.06
CA ALA A 36 23.67 -0.52 -33.68
C ALA A 36 23.65 -1.73 -32.71
N ARG A 37 24.65 -2.62 -32.78
CA ARG A 37 24.74 -3.81 -31.91
C ARG A 37 26.03 -3.80 -31.07
N PRO A 38 25.94 -3.94 -29.74
CA PRO A 38 24.74 -3.86 -28.91
C PRO A 38 24.15 -2.43 -28.94
N LEU A 39 22.83 -2.29 -28.95
CA LEU A 39 22.18 -0.99 -28.98
C LEU A 39 22.40 -0.30 -27.62
N PRO A 40 23.05 0.88 -27.57
CA PRO A 40 23.21 1.58 -26.32
C PRO A 40 21.86 2.10 -25.80
N VAL A 41 21.59 1.95 -24.51
CA VAL A 41 20.29 2.25 -23.90
C VAL A 41 19.96 3.75 -23.95
N GLU A 42 20.97 4.62 -23.98
CA GLU A 42 20.80 6.07 -24.06
C GLU A 42 20.00 6.52 -25.31
N TYR A 43 20.04 5.75 -26.41
CA TYR A 43 19.26 6.05 -27.60
C TYR A 43 17.76 5.75 -27.45
N LEU A 44 17.37 5.07 -26.37
CA LEU A 44 15.98 4.78 -26.02
C LEU A 44 15.41 5.75 -24.98
N LEU A 45 16.25 6.65 -24.45
CA LEU A 45 15.89 7.57 -23.39
C LEU A 45 15.76 9.00 -23.93
N VAL A 46 14.86 9.76 -23.32
CA VAL A 46 14.68 11.19 -23.59
C VAL A 46 14.70 11.90 -22.25
N ASP A 47 15.57 12.91 -22.13
CA ASP A 47 15.62 13.75 -20.94
C ASP A 47 14.43 14.70 -20.90
N ILE A 48 13.67 14.65 -19.81
CA ILE A 48 12.55 15.55 -19.54
C ILE A 48 12.96 16.47 -18.38
N PRO A 49 12.96 17.80 -18.57
CA PRO A 49 13.28 18.71 -17.47
C PRO A 49 12.22 18.61 -16.37
N ALA A 50 12.68 18.49 -15.13
CA ALA A 50 11.82 18.48 -13.95
C ALA A 50 12.09 19.72 -13.10
N SER A 51 11.03 20.38 -12.63
CA SER A 51 11.13 21.56 -11.76
C SER A 51 9.89 21.68 -10.88
N THR A 52 10.06 22.30 -9.72
CA THR A 52 8.95 22.77 -8.88
C THR A 52 8.68 24.25 -9.15
N PRO A 53 7.43 24.73 -9.05
CA PRO A 53 7.11 26.15 -9.14
C PRO A 53 7.88 26.98 -8.11
N LEU A 54 8.25 28.22 -8.45
CA LEU A 54 8.94 29.14 -7.52
C LEU A 54 8.12 29.40 -6.26
N THR A 55 6.80 29.57 -6.43
CA THR A 55 5.84 29.62 -5.32
C THR A 55 5.10 28.29 -5.29
N PRO A 56 5.27 27.47 -4.24
CA PRO A 56 4.61 26.18 -4.16
C PRO A 56 3.09 26.30 -4.30
N GLN A 57 2.51 25.52 -5.20
CA GLN A 57 1.06 25.40 -5.37
C GLN A 57 0.65 23.99 -4.99
N PHE A 58 -0.03 23.88 -3.85
CA PHE A 58 -0.51 22.59 -3.35
C PHE A 58 -2.00 22.43 -3.64
N THR A 59 -2.35 21.26 -4.19
CA THR A 59 -3.74 20.81 -4.29
C THR A 59 -4.20 20.18 -2.98
N PHE A 60 -3.36 19.32 -2.41
CA PHE A 60 -3.58 18.69 -1.11
C PHE A 60 -3.06 19.56 0.03
N TYR A 61 -3.69 19.46 1.19
CA TYR A 61 -3.34 20.24 2.36
C TYR A 61 -2.03 19.72 2.97
N VAL A 62 -1.13 20.64 3.30
CA VAL A 62 0.17 20.34 3.91
C VAL A 62 0.36 21.26 5.11
N SER A 63 0.62 20.67 6.28
CA SER A 63 0.87 21.42 7.52
C SER A 63 1.85 20.64 8.39
N ASP A 64 2.81 21.33 9.00
CA ASP A 64 3.81 20.73 9.89
C ASP A 64 3.23 20.28 11.24
N ASN A 65 2.01 20.73 11.57
CA ASN A 65 1.36 20.46 12.85
C ASN A 65 0.52 19.17 12.86
N ILE A 66 0.35 18.53 11.70
CA ILE A 66 -0.53 17.39 11.50
C ILE A 66 0.29 16.23 10.96
N THR A 67 0.03 15.02 11.45
CA THR A 67 0.58 13.81 10.86
C THR A 67 -0.25 13.43 9.62
N PRO A 68 0.35 13.36 8.41
CA PRO A 68 -0.35 12.99 7.19
C PRO A 68 -0.95 11.59 7.28
N PHE A 69 -1.95 11.32 6.43
CA PHE A 69 -2.53 9.97 6.38
C PHE A 69 -1.49 8.97 5.87
N LEU A 70 -1.59 7.71 6.33
CA LEU A 70 -0.63 6.66 5.96
C LEU A 70 -0.68 6.39 4.46
N ILE A 71 0.47 6.06 3.86
CA ILE A 71 0.59 5.82 2.42
C ILE A 71 0.27 4.36 2.09
N GLU A 72 -0.46 4.13 1.01
CA GLU A 72 -0.82 2.79 0.56
C GLU A 72 0.41 1.93 0.18
N ASN A 73 0.25 0.61 0.23
CA ASN A 73 1.28 -0.37 -0.17
C ASN A 73 2.60 -0.29 0.62
N ARG A 74 2.56 0.21 1.86
CA ARG A 74 3.71 0.30 2.77
C ARG A 74 3.60 -0.59 4.01
N LEU A 75 2.97 -1.76 3.86
CA LEU A 75 2.80 -2.76 4.91
C LEU A 75 4.15 -3.20 5.51
N ILE A 76 5.17 -3.36 4.67
CA ILE A 76 6.53 -3.77 5.10
C ILE A 76 7.18 -2.70 5.99
N ASP A 77 6.84 -1.42 5.77
CA ASP A 77 7.33 -0.28 6.55
C ASP A 77 6.48 -0.04 7.81
N GLY A 78 5.51 -0.91 8.11
CA GLY A 78 4.60 -0.77 9.25
C GLY A 78 3.48 0.26 9.06
N GLN A 79 3.31 0.82 7.85
CA GLN A 79 2.21 1.72 7.53
C GLN A 79 1.01 0.91 7.05
N ILE A 80 0.15 0.55 7.98
CA ILE A 80 -1.06 -0.23 7.72
C ILE A 80 -2.25 0.74 7.73
N GLN A 81 -2.93 0.88 6.59
CA GLN A 81 -4.14 1.67 6.49
C GLN A 81 -5.33 0.87 7.03
N GLU A 82 -5.67 1.11 8.30
CA GLU A 82 -6.85 0.53 8.93
C GLU A 82 -7.86 1.61 9.30
N PHE A 83 -9.07 1.21 9.69
CA PHE A 83 -10.07 2.14 10.19
C PHE A 83 -9.61 2.89 11.45
N SER A 84 -8.75 2.27 12.27
CA SER A 84 -8.11 2.90 13.43
C SER A 84 -7.24 4.11 13.00
N SER A 85 -6.51 3.99 11.89
CA SER A 85 -5.71 5.07 11.30
C SER A 85 -6.57 6.25 10.86
N LEU A 86 -7.75 5.98 10.28
CA LEU A 86 -8.75 7.02 9.95
C LEU A 86 -9.22 7.75 11.21
N CYS A 87 -9.55 7.01 12.27
CA CYS A 87 -9.98 7.61 13.54
C CYS A 87 -8.91 8.54 14.12
N SER A 88 -7.67 8.07 14.24
CA SER A 88 -6.56 8.88 14.76
C SER A 88 -6.25 10.08 13.87
N TYR A 89 -6.34 9.94 12.55
CA TYR A 89 -6.14 11.03 11.61
C TYR A 89 -7.20 12.14 11.77
N MET A 90 -8.49 11.75 11.73
CA MET A 90 -9.61 12.70 11.80
C MET A 90 -9.67 13.45 13.15
N GLN A 91 -9.19 12.87 14.24
CA GLN A 91 -9.10 13.51 15.55
C GLN A 91 -8.16 14.72 15.60
N GLN A 92 -7.26 14.87 14.63
CA GLN A 92 -6.33 16.01 14.57
C GLN A 92 -7.01 17.31 14.13
N PHE A 93 -8.24 17.25 13.60
CA PHE A 93 -8.93 18.36 12.96
C PHE A 93 -10.20 18.75 13.71
N THR A 94 -10.56 20.03 13.64
CA THR A 94 -11.89 20.50 14.07
C THR A 94 -12.89 20.38 12.92
N LYS A 95 -14.20 20.50 13.23
CA LYS A 95 -15.26 20.43 12.20
C LYS A 95 -15.13 21.52 11.13
N GLU A 96 -14.60 22.68 11.49
CA GLU A 96 -14.37 23.81 10.57
C GLU A 96 -13.19 23.58 9.61
N GLN A 97 -12.32 22.62 9.95
CA GLN A 97 -11.15 22.21 9.18
C GLN A 97 -11.41 20.98 8.33
N PHE A 98 -12.69 20.65 8.09
CA PHE A 98 -13.06 19.46 7.33
C PHE A 98 -12.46 19.44 5.92
N LEU A 99 -12.46 20.58 5.21
CA LEU A 99 -11.86 20.68 3.88
C LEU A 99 -10.37 20.35 3.91
N GLU A 100 -9.65 20.86 4.91
CA GLU A 100 -8.23 20.61 5.13
C GLU A 100 -7.97 19.13 5.45
N ALA A 101 -8.81 18.51 6.26
CA ALA A 101 -8.72 17.08 6.62
C ALA A 101 -8.91 16.16 5.41
N VAL A 102 -9.95 16.41 4.60
CA VAL A 102 -10.25 15.58 3.42
C VAL A 102 -9.38 15.90 2.21
N SER A 103 -8.63 17.00 2.23
CA SER A 103 -7.66 17.36 1.19
C SER A 103 -6.35 16.59 1.33
N ASP A 104 -6.42 15.29 1.60
CA ASP A 104 -5.29 14.36 1.65
C ASP A 104 -5.51 13.26 0.60
N PHE A 105 -4.54 13.07 -0.31
CA PHE A 105 -4.68 12.12 -1.41
C PHE A 105 -4.82 10.68 -0.92
N HIS A 106 -4.03 10.28 0.07
CA HIS A 106 -4.00 8.91 0.56
C HIS A 106 -5.28 8.58 1.34
N LEU A 107 -5.80 9.57 2.07
CA LEU A 107 -7.12 9.47 2.70
C LEU A 107 -8.23 9.27 1.65
N LEU A 108 -8.23 10.05 0.57
CA LEU A 108 -9.25 9.93 -0.48
C LEU A 108 -9.21 8.57 -1.17
N ILE A 109 -8.01 8.03 -1.44
CA ILE A 109 -7.86 6.68 -1.98
C ILE A 109 -8.38 5.65 -0.98
N PHE A 110 -7.98 5.75 0.29
CA PHE A 110 -8.45 4.84 1.34
C PHE A 110 -9.97 4.83 1.43
N ILE A 111 -10.63 5.99 1.52
CA ILE A 111 -12.08 6.12 1.59
C ILE A 111 -12.77 5.57 0.33
N ALA A 112 -12.17 5.78 -0.85
CA ALA A 112 -12.71 5.27 -2.11
C ALA A 112 -12.64 3.74 -2.21
N THR A 113 -11.61 3.12 -1.61
CA THR A 113 -11.35 1.67 -1.70
C THR A 113 -11.62 0.91 -0.41
N MET A 114 -12.19 1.55 0.61
CA MET A 114 -12.45 0.92 1.91
C MET A 114 -13.50 -0.18 1.77
N ASP A 115 -13.13 -1.42 2.13
CA ASP A 115 -14.00 -2.60 1.97
C ASP A 115 -15.28 -2.55 2.83
N MET A 116 -15.21 -1.94 4.02
CA MET A 116 -16.39 -1.82 4.89
C MET A 116 -17.49 -0.95 4.30
N PHE A 117 -17.12 0.14 3.62
CA PHE A 117 -18.06 1.11 3.07
C PHE A 117 -17.42 1.87 1.90
N PRO A 118 -17.49 1.34 0.67
CA PRO A 118 -16.85 1.97 -0.49
C PRO A 118 -17.60 3.25 -0.87
N MET A 119 -16.96 4.41 -0.68
CA MET A 119 -17.60 5.71 -0.92
C MET A 119 -17.41 6.24 -2.34
N LYS A 120 -16.67 5.54 -3.19
CA LYS A 120 -16.23 6.01 -4.52
C LYS A 120 -17.33 6.69 -5.34
N ASP A 121 -18.52 6.09 -5.39
CA ASP A 121 -19.64 6.58 -6.21
C ASP A 121 -20.27 7.88 -5.68
N HIS A 122 -20.02 8.22 -4.41
CA HIS A 122 -20.56 9.40 -3.72
C HIS A 122 -19.52 10.51 -3.51
N MET A 123 -18.27 10.29 -3.94
CA MET A 123 -17.17 11.24 -3.72
C MET A 123 -17.09 12.37 -4.75
N LEU A 124 -17.79 12.29 -5.89
CA LEU A 124 -17.69 13.32 -6.93
C LEU A 124 -17.93 14.76 -6.41
N PRO A 125 -18.96 15.05 -5.59
CA PRO A 125 -19.16 16.39 -5.06
C PRO A 125 -18.03 16.84 -4.11
N LEU A 126 -17.48 15.91 -3.32
CA LEU A 126 -16.34 16.17 -2.45
C LEU A 126 -15.08 16.50 -3.24
N LEU A 127 -14.77 15.70 -4.26
CA LEU A 127 -13.59 15.90 -5.11
C LEU A 127 -13.66 17.23 -5.85
N GLU A 128 -14.86 17.65 -6.28
CA GLU A 128 -15.08 18.96 -6.87
C GLU A 128 -14.83 20.08 -5.84
N ALA A 129 -15.33 19.94 -4.62
CA ALA A 129 -15.09 20.91 -3.54
C ALA A 129 -13.59 21.07 -3.22
N ILE A 130 -12.83 19.97 -3.16
CA ILE A 130 -11.38 19.97 -2.96
C ILE A 130 -10.68 20.64 -4.13
N ARG A 131 -11.05 20.30 -5.38
CA ARG A 131 -10.47 20.85 -6.60
C ARG A 131 -10.66 22.38 -6.69
N THR A 132 -11.83 22.88 -6.32
CA THR A 132 -12.15 24.32 -6.33
C THR A 132 -11.79 25.03 -5.03
N LYS A 133 -11.31 24.30 -4.01
CA LYS A 133 -11.06 24.80 -2.64
C LYS A 133 -12.28 25.49 -2.03
N ASP A 134 -13.47 24.93 -2.30
CA ASP A 134 -14.76 25.46 -1.86
C ASP A 134 -15.15 24.82 -0.52
N ARG A 135 -14.99 25.59 0.56
CA ARG A 135 -15.24 25.09 1.92
C ARG A 135 -16.73 24.88 2.21
N GLU A 136 -17.61 25.66 1.60
CA GLU A 136 -19.05 25.53 1.82
C GLU A 136 -19.56 24.20 1.26
N LYS A 137 -19.15 23.85 0.04
CA LYS A 137 -19.48 22.54 -0.57
C LYS A 137 -18.89 21.35 0.19
N ALA A 138 -17.70 21.49 0.75
CA ALA A 138 -17.09 20.43 1.56
C ALA A 138 -17.88 20.21 2.86
N VAL A 139 -18.31 21.29 3.52
CA VAL A 139 -19.16 21.19 4.71
C VAL A 139 -20.54 20.63 4.37
N GLU A 140 -21.15 21.05 3.26
CA GLU A 140 -22.41 20.45 2.77
C GLU A 140 -22.27 18.94 2.58
N TRP A 141 -21.17 18.48 1.97
CA TRP A 141 -20.91 17.05 1.78
C TRP A 141 -20.66 16.31 3.11
N SER A 142 -20.03 16.94 4.10
CA SER A 142 -19.88 16.35 5.44
C SER A 142 -21.23 16.10 6.14
N CYS A 143 -22.30 16.80 5.73
CA CYS A 143 -23.65 16.55 6.25
C CYS A 143 -24.40 15.43 5.50
N SER A 144 -23.76 14.77 4.52
CA SER A 144 -24.37 13.70 3.75
C SER A 144 -24.58 12.42 4.58
N GLU A 145 -25.57 11.62 4.19
CA GLU A 145 -25.89 10.34 4.86
C GLU A 145 -24.70 9.37 4.81
N GLN A 146 -23.95 9.40 3.71
CA GLN A 146 -22.78 8.55 3.50
C GLN A 146 -21.66 8.89 4.48
N TRP A 147 -21.38 10.19 4.67
CA TRP A 147 -20.38 10.62 5.64
C TRP A 147 -20.86 10.44 7.08
N ALA A 148 -22.14 10.67 7.37
CA ALA A 148 -22.72 10.42 8.69
C ALA A 148 -22.53 8.96 9.15
N THR A 149 -22.59 8.01 8.22
CA THR A 149 -22.30 6.59 8.50
C THR A 149 -20.83 6.39 8.93
N VAL A 150 -19.89 7.06 8.26
CA VAL A 150 -18.46 7.04 8.63
C VAL A 150 -18.24 7.68 10.01
N GLU A 151 -18.87 8.81 10.29
CA GLU A 151 -18.79 9.47 11.60
C GLU A 151 -19.32 8.58 12.73
N GLN A 152 -20.39 7.82 12.48
CA GLN A 152 -20.91 6.85 13.44
C GLN A 152 -19.89 5.73 13.70
N LEU A 153 -19.30 5.16 12.65
CA LEU A 153 -18.26 4.12 12.79
C LEU A 153 -17.04 4.63 13.56
N ILE A 154 -16.61 5.88 13.31
CA ILE A 154 -15.53 6.53 14.07
C ILE A 154 -15.92 6.65 15.55
N SER A 155 -17.16 7.06 15.83
CA SER A 155 -17.67 7.21 17.20
C SER A 155 -17.71 5.88 17.96
N GLU A 156 -18.15 4.80 17.32
CA GLU A 156 -18.21 3.46 17.92
C GLU A 156 -16.81 2.86 18.18
N THR A 157 -15.88 3.06 17.24
CA THR A 157 -14.50 2.56 17.35
C THR A 157 -13.73 3.27 18.47
N THR A 158 -13.92 4.58 18.59
CA THR A 158 -13.28 5.39 19.64
C THR A 158 -13.86 5.13 21.03
N ALA A 159 -15.18 4.89 21.13
CA ALA A 159 -15.82 4.49 22.38
C ALA A 159 -15.33 3.12 22.88
N SER A 160 -15.13 2.16 21.97
CA SER A 160 -14.72 0.78 22.30
C SER A 160 -13.27 0.69 22.83
N THR A 161 -12.41 1.64 22.45
CA THR A 161 -11.01 1.70 22.91
C THR A 161 -10.89 2.28 24.34
N SER A 162 -11.99 2.80 24.90
CA SER A 162 -12.00 3.52 26.18
C SER A 162 -12.40 2.65 27.40
N GLN A 163 -12.47 1.32 27.30
CA GLN A 163 -12.69 0.50 28.49
C GLN A 163 -11.38 0.33 29.28
N PRO A 164 -11.28 0.86 30.52
CA PRO A 164 -10.19 0.52 31.41
C PRO A 164 -10.35 -0.94 31.84
N THR A 165 -9.25 -1.67 31.82
CA THR A 165 -9.10 -2.95 32.49
C THR A 165 -9.62 -2.83 33.91
N PHE A 166 -10.73 -3.49 34.22
CA PHE A 166 -11.22 -3.60 35.58
C PHE A 166 -10.17 -4.32 36.43
N ASP A 167 -9.58 -3.56 37.36
CA ASP A 167 -8.87 -4.08 38.52
C ASP A 167 -9.74 -5.14 39.21
N THR A 168 -9.31 -6.40 39.12
CA THR A 168 -9.81 -7.45 40.01
C THR A 168 -8.80 -7.64 41.13
N THR A 169 -9.12 -7.02 42.25
CA THR A 169 -8.57 -7.29 43.58
C THR A 169 -8.69 -8.78 43.89
N SER A 170 -7.60 -9.55 43.73
CA SER A 170 -7.57 -10.96 44.13
C SER A 170 -7.29 -11.05 45.63
N SER A 171 -8.35 -11.13 46.42
CA SER A 171 -8.31 -11.63 47.78
C SER A 171 -8.00 -13.13 47.79
N ARG A 172 -7.12 -13.51 48.74
CA ARG A 172 -6.63 -14.85 49.00
C ARG A 172 -7.75 -15.79 49.44
N ILE A 173 -7.84 -17.00 48.87
CA ILE A 173 -8.12 -18.25 49.59
C ILE A 173 -7.40 -19.41 48.89
N SER A 174 -6.69 -20.22 49.67
CA SER A 174 -5.92 -21.41 49.25
C SER A 174 -6.73 -22.71 49.38
N SER A 175 -6.17 -23.78 48.80
CA SER A 175 -6.42 -25.25 49.00
C SER A 175 -7.44 -25.86 48.02
N SER A 176 -7.28 -27.05 47.41
CA SER A 176 -6.37 -28.19 47.57
C SER A 176 -6.50 -29.15 46.35
N ALA A 177 -5.59 -30.12 46.25
CA ALA A 177 -5.28 -30.96 45.09
C ALA A 177 -6.11 -32.27 44.89
N LEU A 178 -5.91 -32.86 43.69
CA LEU A 178 -5.88 -34.28 43.27
C LEU A 178 -7.05 -34.92 42.47
N ALA A 179 -6.67 -35.36 41.26
CA ALA A 179 -6.85 -36.66 40.60
C ALA A 179 -8.20 -37.12 39.95
N GLU A 180 -8.09 -37.33 38.63
CA GLU A 180 -8.56 -38.42 37.73
C GLU A 180 -9.91 -39.15 37.90
N GLY A 181 -10.60 -39.32 36.77
CA GLY A 181 -11.30 -40.57 36.40
C GLY A 181 -12.70 -40.46 35.73
N SER A 182 -12.75 -40.73 34.41
CA SER A 182 -13.77 -41.47 33.59
C SER A 182 -15.29 -41.19 33.77
N GLY A 183 -16.20 -41.09 32.78
CA GLY A 183 -16.32 -41.28 31.32
C GLY A 183 -17.79 -40.89 30.95
N ILE A 184 -18.17 -40.56 29.70
CA ILE A 184 -18.81 -41.42 28.67
C ILE A 184 -19.08 -40.54 27.42
N ALA A 185 -18.96 -41.16 26.24
CA ALA A 185 -18.97 -40.60 24.89
C ALA A 185 -20.34 -40.47 24.18
N VAL A 186 -20.42 -39.62 23.13
CA VAL A 186 -21.04 -39.83 21.78
C VAL A 186 -20.45 -38.73 20.83
N GLY A 187 -19.52 -38.99 19.89
CA GLY A 187 -19.71 -39.34 18.44
C GLY A 187 -20.12 -38.11 17.59
N THR A 188 -19.45 -37.59 16.55
CA THR A 188 -18.49 -38.14 15.55
C THR A 188 -17.87 -36.98 14.73
N ASP A 189 -16.57 -37.06 14.44
CA ASP A 189 -15.68 -36.13 13.70
C ASP A 189 -15.26 -36.74 12.32
N PRO A 190 -14.52 -36.07 11.38
CA PRO A 190 -13.42 -35.09 11.60
C PRO A 190 -13.44 -33.83 10.69
N ILE A 191 -13.07 -32.62 11.13
CA ILE A 191 -11.77 -32.08 11.60
C ILE A 191 -10.60 -32.41 10.68
N VAL A 192 -10.36 -31.51 9.71
CA VAL A 192 -9.04 -31.39 9.06
C VAL A 192 -8.14 -30.58 10.00
N ASN A 193 -7.06 -31.24 10.42
CA ASN A 193 -6.04 -30.74 11.32
C ASN A 193 -5.41 -29.41 10.82
N SER A 194 -5.64 -28.32 11.55
CA SER A 194 -4.68 -27.20 11.55
C SER A 194 -3.48 -27.63 12.41
N PRO A 195 -2.25 -27.70 11.88
CA PRO A 195 -1.08 -27.98 12.68
C PRO A 195 -0.75 -26.80 13.60
N PRO A 196 0.00 -27.03 14.69
CA PRO A 196 0.26 -26.05 15.72
C PRO A 196 1.20 -24.96 15.19
N ASP A 197 0.87 -23.71 15.52
CA ASP A 197 1.79 -22.57 15.77
C ASP A 197 3.16 -22.69 15.08
N GLN A 198 3.16 -22.65 13.75
CA GLN A 198 4.39 -22.72 12.96
C GLN A 198 5.12 -21.39 13.15
N ARG A 199 6.14 -21.39 13.99
CA ARG A 199 7.09 -20.29 14.04
C ARG A 199 7.70 -20.16 12.64
N LEU A 200 7.60 -18.99 12.01
CA LEU A 200 8.22 -18.69 10.72
C LEU A 200 9.44 -17.79 10.95
N TRP A 201 10.36 -17.76 9.99
CA TRP A 201 11.45 -16.78 9.98
C TRP A 201 11.70 -16.19 8.60
N THR A 202 11.97 -14.89 8.57
CA THR A 202 12.23 -14.13 7.34
C THR A 202 13.72 -14.20 7.00
N CYS A 203 14.06 -14.61 5.78
CA CYS A 203 15.43 -14.62 5.30
C CYS A 203 16.00 -13.19 5.19
N SER A 204 17.15 -12.94 5.82
CA SER A 204 17.84 -11.63 5.76
C SER A 204 18.39 -11.28 4.37
N HIS A 205 18.55 -12.26 3.49
CA HIS A 205 19.16 -12.06 2.16
C HIS A 205 18.14 -11.90 1.03
N CYS A 206 17.04 -12.66 1.07
CA CYS A 206 16.04 -12.68 -0.01
C CYS A 206 14.59 -12.48 0.45
N THR A 207 14.39 -12.13 1.73
CA THR A 207 13.10 -11.83 2.38
C THR A 207 12.04 -12.94 2.36
N PHE A 208 12.38 -14.13 1.87
CA PHE A 208 11.47 -15.28 1.88
C PHE A 208 11.13 -15.75 3.31
N LEU A 209 9.86 -16.10 3.54
CA LEU A 209 9.35 -16.66 4.79
C LEU A 209 9.54 -18.17 4.81
N ASN A 210 10.47 -18.66 5.62
CA ASN A 210 10.78 -20.08 5.78
C ASN A 210 10.12 -20.62 7.06
N ALA A 211 9.84 -21.92 7.10
CA ALA A 211 9.41 -22.58 8.33
C ALA A 211 10.55 -22.69 9.36
N ALA A 212 10.23 -22.65 10.66
CA ALA A 212 11.24 -22.61 11.74
C ALA A 212 12.12 -23.86 11.82
N ASP A 213 11.68 -24.98 11.27
CA ASP A 213 12.42 -26.23 11.14
C ASP A 213 13.53 -26.14 10.08
N PHE A 214 13.48 -25.18 9.17
CA PHE A 214 14.54 -24.96 8.18
C PHE A 214 15.66 -24.06 8.72
N ALA A 215 16.88 -24.61 8.74
CA ALA A 215 18.11 -23.87 9.07
C ALA A 215 18.70 -23.09 7.89
N MET A 216 18.24 -23.36 6.67
CA MET A 216 18.66 -22.72 5.42
C MET A 216 17.44 -22.22 4.65
N CYS A 217 17.59 -21.14 3.90
CA CYS A 217 16.49 -20.59 3.13
C CYS A 217 16.18 -21.44 1.89
N GLU A 218 14.91 -21.78 1.69
CA GLU A 218 14.46 -22.60 0.55
C GLU A 218 14.63 -21.89 -0.81
N MET A 219 14.57 -20.55 -0.84
CA MET A 219 14.68 -19.77 -2.08
C MET A 219 16.12 -19.47 -2.49
N CYS A 220 17.01 -19.15 -1.54
CA CYS A 220 18.38 -18.73 -1.85
C CYS A 220 19.48 -19.67 -1.34
N GLY A 221 19.14 -20.68 -0.53
CA GLY A 221 20.09 -21.66 0.01
C GLY A 221 21.02 -21.14 1.11
N LEU A 222 20.86 -19.88 1.57
CA LEU A 222 21.72 -19.28 2.60
C LEU A 222 21.24 -19.64 4.02
N PRO A 223 22.15 -19.78 5.01
CA PRO A 223 21.80 -20.15 6.37
C PRO A 223 21.02 -19.04 7.09
N ARG A 224 20.18 -19.44 8.05
CA ARG A 224 19.34 -18.54 8.86
C ARG A 224 20.15 -17.50 9.64
N ASN A 225 21.30 -17.91 10.17
CA ASN A 225 22.24 -17.03 10.84
C ASN A 225 23.53 -17.01 10.00
N THR A 226 23.79 -15.87 9.36
CA THR A 226 25.10 -15.51 8.80
C THR A 226 25.79 -14.51 9.71
#